data_AF-A0A4S8PF56-F1
#
_entry.id   AF-A0A4S8PF56-F1
#
_cell.length_a   1.000
_cell.length_b   1.000
_cell.length_c   1.000
_cell.angle_alpha   90.00
_cell.angle_beta   90.00
_cell.angle_gamma   90.00
#
_symmetry.space_group_name_H-M   'P 1'
#
loop_
_entity.id
_entity.type
_entity.pdbx_description
1 polymer ?
#
loop_
_entity_poly.entity_id
_entity_poly.type
_entity_poly.pdbx_seq_one_letter_code
_entity_poly.pdbx_strand_id
1 'polypeptide(L)'
;MGTYDEAEVGEMLHRRGWRTAFTVADRVGDWSAVVTAVERGYGSDIYDYTNDLYSRNWLHEAWILLHDDVVRRWTPPIRALDDRFRAATIDDDGQALDRFHRMPGPDLWWWRRHPRVLTGPLGESLRSAGAAGWEPY
;
A
#
# COMPACT_ATOMS: atom_id res chain seq x y z
N MET A 1 -10.27 6.11 -20.78
CA MET A 1 -10.98 6.94 -19.80
C MET A 1 -12.01 6.02 -19.16
N GLY A 2 -11.97 5.86 -17.84
CA GLY A 2 -12.80 4.86 -17.15
C GLY A 2 -14.28 5.20 -17.26
N THR A 3 -15.13 4.19 -17.22
CA THR A 3 -16.56 4.30 -17.56
C THR A 3 -17.48 3.84 -16.44
N TYR A 4 -16.93 3.34 -15.34
CA TYR A 4 -17.68 2.62 -14.31
C TYR A 4 -17.72 3.40 -13.00
N ASP A 5 -18.81 3.23 -12.25
CA ASP A 5 -18.91 3.75 -10.88
C ASP A 5 -18.13 2.89 -9.87
N GLU A 6 -18.06 3.33 -8.61
CA GLU A 6 -17.29 2.63 -7.57
C GLU A 6 -17.79 1.21 -7.31
N ALA A 7 -19.10 0.97 -7.36
CA ALA A 7 -19.69 -0.33 -7.06
C ALA A 7 -19.41 -1.33 -8.19
N GLU A 8 -19.56 -0.89 -9.45
CA GLU A 8 -19.23 -1.68 -10.63
C GLU A 8 -17.75 -2.08 -10.65
N VAL A 9 -16.85 -1.13 -10.36
CA VAL A 9 -15.41 -1.44 -10.27
C VAL A 9 -15.12 -2.42 -9.13
N GLY A 10 -15.75 -2.25 -7.97
CA GLY A 10 -15.63 -3.17 -6.85
C GLY A 10 -16.00 -4.61 -7.23
N GLU A 11 -17.15 -4.78 -7.89
CA GLU A 11 -17.62 -6.08 -8.39
C GLU A 11 -16.72 -6.67 -9.47
N MET A 12 -16.21 -5.84 -10.39
CA MET A 12 -15.26 -6.28 -11.41
C MET A 12 -13.96 -6.78 -10.81
N LEU A 13 -13.42 -6.07 -9.82
CA LEU A 13 -12.19 -6.46 -9.13
C LEU A 13 -12.41 -7.71 -8.27
N HIS A 14 -13.57 -7.84 -7.62
CA HIS A 14 -13.94 -9.08 -6.92
C HIS A 14 -13.90 -10.29 -7.87
N ARG A 15 -14.54 -10.19 -9.04
CA ARG A 15 -14.51 -11.24 -10.07
C ARG A 15 -13.11 -11.54 -10.62
N ARG A 16 -12.15 -10.62 -10.46
CA ARG A 16 -10.74 -10.79 -10.84
C ARG A 16 -9.87 -11.40 -9.75
N GLY A 17 -10.46 -11.76 -8.60
CA GLY A 17 -9.77 -12.48 -7.53
C GLY A 17 -9.58 -11.70 -6.23
N TRP A 18 -10.03 -10.44 -6.18
CA TRP A 18 -10.06 -9.71 -4.91
C TRP A 18 -11.09 -10.35 -3.96
N ARG A 19 -10.77 -10.45 -2.66
CA ARG A 19 -11.55 -11.24 -1.69
C ARG A 19 -13.02 -10.82 -1.52
N THR A 20 -13.35 -9.56 -1.83
CA THR A 20 -14.71 -9.01 -1.83
C THR A 20 -14.77 -7.79 -2.74
N ALA A 21 -15.99 -7.32 -3.03
CA ALA A 21 -16.23 -6.06 -3.73
C ALA A 21 -16.02 -4.88 -2.77
N PHE A 22 -14.81 -4.32 -2.77
CA PHE A 22 -14.49 -3.12 -1.99
C PHE A 22 -14.97 -1.84 -2.68
N THR A 23 -15.21 -0.79 -1.89
CA THR A 23 -15.36 0.58 -2.39
C THR A 23 -14.02 1.32 -2.39
N VAL A 24 -13.96 2.47 -3.08
CA VAL A 24 -12.76 3.33 -3.02
C VAL A 24 -12.58 3.86 -1.60
N ALA A 25 -13.67 4.23 -0.92
CA ALA A 25 -13.62 4.68 0.47
C ALA A 25 -13.01 3.63 1.41
N ASP A 26 -13.38 2.34 1.26
CA ASP A 26 -12.81 1.26 2.06
C ASP A 26 -11.30 1.15 1.88
N ARG A 27 -10.83 1.16 0.62
CA ARG A 27 -9.40 0.98 0.35
C ARG A 27 -8.56 2.22 0.65
N VAL A 28 -9.13 3.42 0.54
CA VAL A 28 -8.48 4.65 1.03
C VAL A 28 -8.39 4.64 2.56
N GLY A 29 -9.43 4.16 3.26
CA GLY A 29 -9.42 3.97 4.71
C GLY A 29 -8.31 3.02 5.16
N ASP A 30 -8.24 1.84 4.54
CA ASP A 30 -7.18 0.87 4.81
C ASP A 30 -5.81 1.47 4.50
N TRP A 31 -5.62 2.12 3.35
CA TRP A 31 -4.34 2.76 3.00
C TRP A 31 -3.94 3.82 4.04
N SER A 32 -4.90 4.62 4.50
CA SER A 32 -4.65 5.60 5.57
C SER A 32 -4.22 4.94 6.89
N ALA A 33 -4.78 3.78 7.24
CA ALA A 33 -4.37 3.02 8.41
C ALA A 33 -2.94 2.50 8.28
N VAL A 34 -2.57 1.96 7.12
CA VAL A 34 -1.20 1.51 6.82
C VAL A 34 -0.21 2.67 6.94
N VAL A 35 -0.48 3.81 6.29
CA VAL A 35 0.38 4.99 6.35
C VAL A 35 0.58 5.44 7.81
N THR A 36 -0.50 5.50 8.59
CA THR A 36 -0.44 5.90 10.00
C THR A 36 0.37 4.91 10.85
N ALA A 37 0.24 3.61 10.59
CA ALA A 37 1.02 2.58 11.28
C ALA A 37 2.51 2.68 10.92
N VAL A 38 2.84 2.87 9.64
CA VAL A 38 4.23 3.03 9.17
C VAL A 38 4.88 4.28 9.75
N GLU A 39 4.17 5.40 9.84
CA GLU A 39 4.66 6.63 10.46
C GLU A 39 5.03 6.45 11.95
N ARG A 40 4.34 5.54 12.65
CA ARG A 40 4.52 5.28 14.08
C ARG A 40 5.49 4.14 14.39
N GLY A 41 5.93 3.40 13.37
CA GLY A 41 6.54 2.09 13.53
C GLY A 41 5.46 1.01 13.42
N TYR A 42 5.44 0.33 12.27
CA TYR A 42 4.44 -0.70 11.98
C TYR A 42 4.74 -1.93 12.86
N GLY A 43 3.81 -2.25 13.76
CA GLY A 43 4.06 -3.16 14.88
C GLY A 43 3.76 -4.65 14.64
N SER A 44 3.12 -5.00 13.54
CA SER A 44 2.82 -6.39 13.18
C SER A 44 3.98 -7.03 12.40
N ASP A 45 3.77 -8.22 11.83
CA ASP A 45 4.81 -8.93 11.09
C ASP A 45 4.87 -8.57 9.59
N ILE A 46 5.82 -9.19 8.89
CA ILE A 46 6.05 -8.97 7.46
C ILE A 46 4.89 -9.44 6.56
N TYR A 47 4.15 -10.47 6.96
CA TYR A 47 3.02 -10.98 6.18
C TYR A 47 1.81 -10.07 6.33
N ASP A 48 1.56 -9.56 7.53
CA ASP A 48 0.55 -8.52 7.76
C ASP A 48 0.88 -7.26 6.97
N TYR A 49 2.13 -6.79 7.03
CA TYR A 49 2.56 -5.60 6.31
C TYR A 49 2.37 -5.74 4.80
N THR A 50 2.82 -6.85 4.22
CA THR A 50 2.69 -7.07 2.78
C THR A 50 1.24 -7.26 2.35
N ASN A 51 0.40 -7.93 3.15
CA ASN A 51 -1.04 -8.01 2.91
C ASN A 51 -1.70 -6.61 2.91
N ASP A 52 -1.34 -5.77 3.87
CA ASP A 52 -1.84 -4.41 4.00
C ASP A 52 -1.49 -3.52 2.79
N LEU A 53 -0.32 -3.71 2.17
CA LEU A 53 0.08 -3.00 0.95
C LEU A 53 -0.86 -3.31 -0.24
N TYR A 54 -1.59 -4.42 -0.23
CA TYR A 54 -2.58 -4.70 -1.28
C TYR A 54 -3.75 -3.72 -1.29
N SER A 55 -4.01 -2.98 -0.20
CA SER A 55 -4.96 -1.86 -0.23
C SER A 55 -4.59 -0.84 -1.33
N ARG A 56 -3.30 -0.56 -1.49
CA ARG A 56 -2.80 0.36 -2.52
C ARG A 56 -2.75 -0.27 -3.92
N ASN A 57 -2.54 -1.59 -4.01
CA ASN A 57 -2.69 -2.34 -5.27
C ASN A 57 -4.12 -2.24 -5.80
N TRP A 58 -5.12 -2.47 -4.93
CA TRP A 58 -6.52 -2.35 -5.32
C TRP A 58 -6.82 -0.95 -5.85
N LEU A 59 -6.36 0.10 -5.17
CA LEU A 59 -6.57 1.48 -5.61
C LEU A 59 -5.92 1.75 -6.97
N HIS A 60 -4.74 1.17 -7.24
CA HIS A 60 -4.08 1.29 -8.54
C HIS A 60 -4.87 0.62 -9.65
N GLU A 61 -5.36 -0.61 -9.44
CA GLU A 61 -6.17 -1.33 -10.41
C GLU A 61 -7.51 -0.62 -10.67
N ALA A 62 -8.18 -0.15 -9.61
CA ALA A 62 -9.43 0.58 -9.70
C ALA A 62 -9.28 1.88 -10.50
N TRP A 63 -8.15 2.57 -10.37
CA TRP A 63 -7.89 3.87 -11.00
C TRP A 63 -8.06 3.88 -12.52
N ILE A 64 -7.78 2.75 -13.17
CA ILE A 64 -7.85 2.61 -14.63
C ILE A 64 -9.31 2.45 -15.10
N LEU A 65 -10.18 1.96 -14.21
CA LEU A 65 -11.57 1.59 -14.52
C LEU A 65 -12.57 2.67 -14.14
N LEU A 66 -12.27 3.44 -13.08
CA LEU A 66 -13.16 4.44 -12.51
C LEU A 66 -13.43 5.61 -13.45
N HIS A 67 -14.67 6.12 -13.41
CA HIS A 67 -15.06 7.34 -14.09
C HIS A 67 -14.30 8.57 -13.56
N ASP A 68 -14.09 9.56 -14.44
CA ASP A 68 -13.21 10.72 -14.21
C ASP A 68 -13.62 11.59 -13.01
N ASP A 69 -14.91 11.65 -12.68
CA ASP A 69 -15.40 12.40 -11.53
C ASP A 69 -14.99 11.75 -10.19
N VAL A 70 -15.07 10.42 -10.11
CA VAL A 70 -14.60 9.63 -8.97
C VAL A 70 -13.09 9.76 -8.84
N VAL A 71 -12.35 9.61 -9.95
CA VAL A 71 -10.90 9.82 -9.98
C VAL A 71 -10.54 11.21 -9.48
N ARG A 72 -11.20 12.26 -9.99
CA ARG A 72 -10.95 13.65 -9.57
C ARG A 72 -11.24 13.86 -8.08
N ARG A 73 -12.31 13.25 -7.55
CA ARG A 73 -12.67 13.31 -6.13
C ARG A 73 -11.62 12.69 -5.22
N TRP A 74 -11.10 11.51 -5.59
CA TRP A 74 -10.20 10.74 -4.73
C TRP A 74 -8.71 11.01 -4.98
N THR A 75 -8.35 11.69 -6.07
CA THR A 75 -6.94 12.02 -6.38
C THR A 75 -6.27 12.78 -5.23
N PRO A 76 -6.84 13.89 -4.70
CA PRO A 76 -6.19 14.65 -3.64
C PRO A 76 -5.91 13.86 -2.35
N PRO A 77 -6.87 13.15 -1.74
CA PRO A 77 -6.60 12.41 -0.50
C PRO A 77 -5.61 11.26 -0.70
N ILE A 78 -5.66 10.54 -1.83
CA ILE A 78 -4.70 9.46 -2.11
C ILE A 78 -3.28 10.03 -2.29
N ARG A 79 -3.12 11.15 -2.99
CA ARG A 79 -1.80 11.80 -3.12
C ARG A 79 -1.23 12.21 -1.77
N ALA A 80 -2.05 12.80 -0.89
CA ALA A 80 -1.62 13.17 0.45
C ALA A 80 -1.15 11.95 1.27
N LEU A 81 -1.83 10.80 1.15
CA LEU A 81 -1.41 9.55 1.77
C LEU A 81 -0.13 9.00 1.16
N ASP A 82 0.00 9.01 -0.17
CA ASP A 82 1.19 8.55 -0.88
C ASP A 82 2.43 9.38 -0.50
N ASP A 83 2.29 10.70 -0.33
CA ASP A 83 3.38 11.59 0.07
C ASP A 83 3.82 11.33 1.52
N ARG A 84 2.86 11.12 2.42
CA ARG A 84 3.14 10.70 3.81
C ARG A 84 3.84 9.34 3.85
N PHE A 85 3.37 8.36 3.07
CA PHE A 85 4.02 7.06 2.98
C PHE A 85 5.47 7.19 2.50
N ARG A 86 5.73 7.97 1.45
CA ARG A 86 7.09 8.24 0.96
C ARG A 86 7.97 8.88 2.03
N ALA A 87 7.42 9.82 2.79
CA ALA A 87 8.12 10.46 3.90
C ALA A 87 8.38 9.52 5.09
N ALA A 88 7.57 8.48 5.28
CA ALA A 88 7.74 7.50 6.34
C ALA A 88 8.57 6.25 5.93
N THR A 89 9.00 6.17 4.67
CA THR A 89 9.66 4.99 4.11
C THR A 89 10.97 5.32 3.38
N ILE A 90 11.86 4.33 3.28
CA ILE A 90 13.09 4.38 2.49
C ILE A 90 12.85 3.62 1.19
N ASP A 91 13.35 4.17 0.08
CA ASP A 91 13.39 3.49 -1.21
C ASP A 91 14.67 2.65 -1.28
N ASP A 92 14.52 1.33 -1.35
CA ASP A 92 15.61 0.39 -1.48
C ASP A 92 15.50 -0.44 -2.77
N ASP A 93 14.69 0.05 -3.73
CA ASP A 93 14.31 -0.67 -4.95
C ASP A 93 13.63 -2.03 -4.68
N GLY A 94 13.08 -2.21 -3.47
CA GLY A 94 12.37 -3.42 -3.05
C GLY A 94 13.27 -4.53 -2.54
N GLN A 95 14.57 -4.28 -2.36
CA GLN A 95 15.54 -5.29 -1.93
C GLN A 95 15.17 -5.98 -0.61
N ALA A 96 14.66 -5.25 0.37
CA ALA A 96 14.27 -5.81 1.67
C ALA A 96 12.98 -6.63 1.57
N LEU A 97 11.98 -6.15 0.84
CA LEU A 97 10.68 -6.82 0.73
C LEU A 97 10.72 -8.06 -0.18
N ASP A 98 11.53 -8.05 -1.24
CA ASP A 98 11.62 -9.18 -2.20
C ASP A 98 12.14 -10.48 -1.54
N ARG A 99 12.76 -10.38 -0.36
CA ARG A 99 13.15 -11.54 0.46
C ARG A 99 11.97 -12.31 1.04
N PHE A 100 10.82 -11.66 1.22
CA PHE A 100 9.65 -12.22 1.90
C PHE A 100 8.44 -12.31 0.99
N HIS A 101 8.30 -11.38 0.04
CA HIS A 101 7.19 -11.38 -0.90
C HIS A 101 7.65 -10.96 -2.28
N ARG A 102 7.43 -11.81 -3.29
CA ARG A 102 7.82 -11.52 -4.66
C ARG A 102 7.12 -10.26 -5.14
N MET A 103 7.90 -9.29 -5.58
CA MET A 103 7.37 -7.98 -5.98
C MET A 103 6.34 -8.08 -7.13
N PRO A 104 5.17 -7.45 -7.00
CA PRO A 104 4.07 -7.56 -7.98
C PRO A 104 4.24 -6.74 -9.29
N GLY A 105 5.48 -6.44 -9.72
CA GLY A 105 5.76 -5.74 -10.98
C GLY A 105 6.31 -4.32 -10.80
N PRO A 106 6.86 -3.70 -11.86
CA PRO A 106 7.69 -2.50 -11.71
C PRO A 106 6.93 -1.22 -11.36
N ASP A 107 5.64 -1.11 -11.68
CA ASP A 107 4.86 0.13 -11.53
C ASP A 107 4.35 0.37 -10.10
N LEU A 108 4.51 -0.60 -9.21
CA LEU A 108 3.97 -0.58 -7.86
C LEU A 108 5.01 -0.07 -6.86
N TRP A 109 5.37 1.21 -7.01
CA TRP A 109 6.47 1.87 -6.29
C TRP A 109 6.44 1.73 -4.77
N TRP A 110 5.27 1.55 -4.15
CA TRP A 110 5.16 1.37 -2.69
C TRP A 110 5.75 0.04 -2.20
N TRP A 111 5.87 -0.96 -3.08
CA TRP A 111 6.57 -2.22 -2.81
C TRP A 111 8.09 -2.11 -2.88
N ARG A 112 8.61 -0.99 -3.40
CA ARG A 112 10.06 -0.74 -3.47
C ARG A 112 10.63 -0.07 -2.22
N ARG A 113 9.84 -0.10 -1.16
CA ARG A 113 10.05 0.73 0.00
C ARG A 113 9.76 -0.05 1.26
N HIS A 114 10.50 0.27 2.31
CA HIS A 114 10.26 -0.26 3.64
C HIS A 114 10.14 0.88 4.66
N PRO A 115 9.50 0.65 5.83
CA PRO A 115 9.40 1.66 6.89
C PRO A 115 10.75 2.19 7.34
N ARG A 116 10.81 3.50 7.63
CA ARG A 116 11.98 4.15 8.26
C ARG A 116 12.13 3.75 9.72
N VAL A 117 11.00 3.67 10.41
CA VAL A 117 10.92 3.26 11.82
C VAL A 117 10.79 1.75 11.84
N LEU A 118 11.89 1.06 12.15
CA LEU A 118 11.94 -0.39 12.22
C LEU A 118 11.69 -0.79 13.68
N THR A 119 10.52 -1.32 13.97
CA THR A 119 10.09 -1.75 15.31
C THR A 119 9.37 -3.08 15.23
N GLY A 120 9.41 -3.86 16.31
CA GLY A 120 8.65 -5.11 16.42
C GLY A 120 9.02 -6.16 15.36
N PRO A 121 8.12 -7.13 15.11
CA PRO A 121 8.38 -8.27 14.23
C PRO A 121 8.70 -7.89 12.78
N LEU A 122 8.04 -6.87 12.22
CA LEU A 122 8.39 -6.34 10.90
C LEU A 122 9.82 -5.77 10.88
N GLY A 123 10.17 -4.96 11.88
CA GLY A 123 11.49 -4.34 11.99
C GLY A 123 12.61 -5.38 12.06
N GLU A 124 12.43 -6.43 12.87
CA GLU A 124 13.36 -7.56 12.97
C GLU A 124 13.56 -8.25 11.62
N SER A 125 12.46 -8.55 10.93
CA SER A 125 12.48 -9.20 9.61
C SER A 125 13.23 -8.35 8.58
N LEU A 126 12.91 -7.05 8.49
CA LEU A 126 13.54 -6.14 7.54
C LEU A 126 15.03 -5.95 7.81
N ARG A 127 15.45 -5.83 9.08
CA ARG A 127 16.89 -5.76 9.42
C ARG A 127 17.63 -7.03 9.05
N SER A 128 17.01 -8.20 9.26
CA SER A 128 17.61 -9.48 8.83
C SER A 128 17.80 -9.56 7.31
N ALA A 129 16.97 -8.86 6.55
CA ALA A 129 17.08 -8.71 5.10
C ALA A 129 18.04 -7.59 4.65
N GLY A 130 18.68 -6.88 5.59
CA GLY A 130 19.65 -5.82 5.32
C GLY A 130 19.06 -4.41 5.21
N ALA A 131 17.78 -4.22 5.59
CA ALA A 131 17.17 -2.89 5.58
C ALA A 131 17.84 -1.96 6.60
N ALA A 132 18.20 -0.75 6.15
CA ALA A 132 18.73 0.29 7.02
C ALA A 132 17.57 1.16 7.55
N GLY A 133 17.51 1.40 8.85
CA GLY A 133 16.44 2.22 9.44
C GLY A 133 16.75 2.67 10.86
N TRP A 134 15.84 3.44 11.43
CA TRP A 134 15.92 3.95 12.80
C TRP A 134 15.18 3.01 13.76
N GLU A 135 15.77 2.77 14.94
CA GLU A 135 15.07 2.24 16.11
C GLU A 135 14.65 3.41 17.02
N PRO A 136 13.38 3.53 17.37
CA PRO A 136 12.98 4.42 18.46
C PRO A 136 13.47 3.82 19.79
N TYR A 137 14.22 4.64 20.53
CA TYR A 137 14.70 4.36 21.89
C TYR A 137 13.56 4.09 22.88
#